data_AF-A0A0G2EEQ2-F1
#
_entry.id   AF-A0A0G2EEQ2-F1
#
_cell.length_a   1.000
_cell.length_b   1.000
_cell.length_c   1.000
_cell.angle_alpha   90.00
_cell.angle_beta   90.00
_cell.angle_gamma   90.00
#
_symmetry.space_group_name_H-M   'P 1'
#
loop_
_entity.id
_entity.type
_entity.pdbx_description
1 polymer ?
#
loop_
_entity_poly.entity_id
_entity_poly.type
_entity_poly.pdbx_seq_one_letter_code
_entity_poly.pdbx_strand_id
1 'polypeptide(L)'
;MAAVSLSDQAIADLRMLIDNSCADEYVGLPCASVVVIGKGQDCAAELFSHAARSKAVSHGINLDLDSDKGEEVSEEEDTYWLASSTKLITAIACMQLVEQGKLGLDDADQVENLCPELRDVEVLQENGILVEKQRRITLRMLLTHTGESHSHSI
;
A
#
# COMPACT_ATOMS: atom_id res chain seq x y z
N MET A 1 -18.13 12.63 -22.36
CA MET A 1 -18.82 12.19 -21.12
C MET A 1 -18.69 13.31 -20.11
N ALA A 2 -19.69 13.56 -19.26
CA ALA A 2 -19.58 14.58 -18.22
C ALA A 2 -18.53 14.18 -17.17
N ALA A 3 -17.79 15.15 -16.64
CA ALA A 3 -16.84 14.91 -15.55
C ALA A 3 -17.58 14.46 -14.29
N VAL A 4 -17.04 13.45 -13.61
CA VAL A 4 -17.58 13.00 -12.32
C VAL A 4 -17.20 14.05 -11.27
N SER A 5 -18.16 14.47 -10.46
CA SER A 5 -17.95 15.39 -9.32
C SER A 5 -18.70 14.88 -8.10
N LEU A 6 -18.20 15.22 -6.91
CA LEU A 6 -18.89 14.97 -5.65
C LEU A 6 -19.87 16.11 -5.38
N SER A 7 -20.99 15.81 -4.71
CA SER A 7 -21.90 16.86 -4.23
C SER A 7 -21.27 17.60 -3.05
N ASP A 8 -21.67 18.86 -2.86
CA ASP A 8 -21.21 19.67 -1.72
C ASP A 8 -21.50 18.98 -0.37
N GLN A 9 -22.64 18.29 -0.26
CA GLN A 9 -22.98 17.51 0.93
C GLN A 9 -22.00 16.35 1.15
N ALA A 10 -21.65 15.60 0.11
CA ALA A 10 -20.70 14.49 0.23
C ALA A 10 -19.30 15.00 0.63
N ILE A 11 -18.88 16.14 0.09
CA ILE A 11 -17.61 16.79 0.48
C ILE A 11 -17.64 17.20 1.95
N ALA A 12 -18.73 17.84 2.41
CA ALA A 12 -18.88 18.24 3.81
C ALA A 12 -18.88 17.03 4.76
N ASP A 13 -19.59 15.96 4.40
CA ASP A 13 -19.66 14.73 5.19
C ASP A 13 -18.28 14.04 5.29
N LEU A 14 -17.52 14.00 4.18
CA LEU A 14 -16.16 13.46 4.17
C LEU A 14 -15.22 14.24 5.09
N ARG A 15 -15.21 15.58 5.02
CA ARG A 15 -14.39 16.42 5.91
C ARG A 15 -14.74 16.16 7.38
N MET A 16 -16.03 16.20 7.70
CA MET A 16 -16.52 15.99 9.06
C MET A 16 -16.11 14.60 9.59
N LEU A 17 -16.20 13.55 8.77
CA LEU A 17 -15.78 12.20 9.15
C LEU A 17 -14.28 12.13 9.47
N ILE A 18 -13.44 12.73 8.63
CA ILE A 18 -11.98 12.71 8.80
C ILE A 18 -11.58 13.51 10.04
N ASP A 19 -12.16 14.69 10.23
CA ASP A 19 -11.93 15.54 11.40
C ASP A 19 -12.36 14.85 12.69
N ASN A 20 -13.57 14.27 12.72
CA ASN A 20 -14.07 13.53 13.88
C ASN A 20 -13.20 12.31 14.21
N SER A 21 -12.64 11.65 13.19
CA SER A 21 -11.74 10.51 13.39
C SER A 21 -10.43 10.90 14.07
N CYS A 22 -10.02 12.16 13.94
CA CYS A 22 -8.78 12.70 14.53
C CYS A 22 -9.02 13.63 15.74
N ALA A 23 -10.28 13.81 16.16
CA ALA A 23 -10.67 14.78 17.19
C ALA A 23 -10.23 14.38 18.61
N ASP A 24 -10.21 13.08 18.92
CA ASP A 24 -9.79 12.55 20.21
C ASP A 24 -8.33 12.07 20.17
N GLU A 25 -7.53 12.60 21.08
CA GLU A 25 -6.09 12.39 21.15
C GLU A 25 -5.68 11.01 21.69
N TYR A 26 -6.57 10.36 22.44
CA TYR A 26 -6.28 9.11 23.17
C TYR A 26 -6.93 7.89 22.53
N VAL A 27 -8.08 8.06 21.89
CA VAL A 27 -8.82 6.96 21.24
C VAL A 27 -9.03 7.14 19.74
N GLY A 28 -8.72 8.32 19.19
CA GLY A 28 -8.82 8.61 17.76
C GLY A 28 -7.55 8.27 16.97
N LEU A 29 -7.63 8.52 15.66
CA LEU A 29 -6.46 8.45 14.79
C LEU A 29 -5.53 9.64 15.07
N PRO A 30 -4.20 9.44 15.14
CA PRO A 30 -3.25 10.54 15.30
C PRO A 30 -3.28 11.49 14.09
N CYS A 31 -3.50 10.95 12.89
CA CYS A 31 -3.71 11.69 11.66
C CYS A 31 -4.43 10.82 10.63
N ALA A 32 -5.04 11.47 9.65
CA ALA A 32 -5.59 10.84 8.46
C ALA A 32 -5.50 11.80 7.28
N SER A 33 -5.06 11.30 6.12
CA SER A 33 -5.11 12.00 4.85
C SER A 33 -5.92 11.18 3.86
N VAL A 34 -6.85 11.82 3.17
CA VAL A 34 -7.78 11.18 2.23
C VAL A 34 -7.81 11.97 0.94
N VAL A 35 -7.52 11.28 -0.15
CA VAL A 35 -7.63 11.81 -1.51
C VAL A 35 -8.62 10.93 -2.30
N VAL A 36 -9.57 11.57 -2.96
CA VAL A 36 -10.52 10.91 -3.87
C VAL A 36 -10.21 11.33 -5.30
N ILE A 37 -9.79 10.37 -6.11
CA ILE A 37 -9.52 10.58 -7.53
C ILE A 37 -10.67 9.98 -8.34
N GLY A 38 -11.18 10.75 -9.29
CA GLY A 38 -12.23 10.35 -10.22
C GLY A 38 -11.82 10.54 -11.67
N LYS A 39 -12.77 10.26 -12.56
CA LYS A 39 -12.59 10.45 -14.01
C LYS A 39 -12.98 11.88 -14.40
N GLY A 40 -12.01 12.68 -14.82
CA GLY A 40 -12.21 13.95 -15.48
C GLY A 40 -12.62 13.78 -16.95
N GLN A 41 -12.75 14.88 -17.69
CA GLN A 41 -13.15 14.86 -19.10
C GLN A 41 -12.15 14.09 -19.98
N ASP A 42 -10.85 14.32 -19.75
CA ASP A 42 -9.76 13.72 -20.56
C ASP A 42 -8.64 13.06 -19.73
N CYS A 43 -8.60 13.29 -18.41
CA CYS A 43 -7.61 12.72 -17.49
C CYS A 43 -8.25 12.38 -16.13
N ALA A 44 -7.49 11.74 -15.25
CA ALA A 44 -7.90 11.61 -13.85
C ALA A 44 -8.00 13.00 -13.20
N ALA A 45 -9.02 13.22 -12.37
CA ALA A 45 -9.24 14.47 -11.67
C ALA A 45 -9.31 14.21 -10.17
N GLU A 46 -8.62 15.03 -9.38
CA GLU A 46 -8.83 15.08 -7.94
C GLU A 46 -10.20 15.68 -7.64
N LEU A 47 -11.04 14.91 -6.95
CA LEU A 47 -12.38 15.31 -6.57
C LEU A 47 -12.43 15.83 -5.13
N PHE A 48 -11.46 15.44 -4.31
CA PHE A 48 -11.38 15.76 -2.90
C PHE A 48 -9.98 15.45 -2.38
N SER A 49 -9.44 16.35 -1.56
CA SER A 49 -8.27 16.12 -0.71
C SER A 49 -8.51 16.81 0.63
N HIS A 50 -8.20 16.10 1.72
CA HIS A 50 -8.29 16.63 3.08
C HIS A 50 -7.40 15.82 4.01
N ALA A 51 -6.71 16.51 4.91
CA ALA A 51 -5.93 15.91 5.98
C ALA A 51 -6.35 16.47 7.35
N ALA A 52 -6.41 15.60 8.35
CA ALA A 52 -6.64 15.97 9.75
C ALA A 52 -5.59 15.35 10.66
N ARG A 53 -5.28 16.03 11.77
CA ARG A 53 -4.31 15.58 12.79
C ARG A 53 -4.88 15.85 14.20
N SER A 54 -4.58 14.98 15.15
CA SER A 54 -4.94 15.20 16.55
C SER A 54 -4.04 16.27 17.19
N LYS A 55 -4.50 16.88 18.28
CA LYS A 55 -3.76 17.95 18.98
C LYS A 55 -2.49 17.47 19.68
N ALA A 56 -2.36 16.18 20.04
CA ALA A 56 -1.09 15.58 20.50
C ALA A 56 0.00 15.73 19.46
N VAL A 57 -0.38 15.46 18.21
CA VAL A 57 0.54 15.24 17.11
C VAL A 57 1.15 16.56 16.63
N SER A 58 0.45 17.68 16.84
CA SER A 58 0.98 19.02 16.55
C SER A 58 2.09 19.47 17.50
N HIS A 59 2.30 18.80 18.63
CA HIS A 59 3.38 19.10 19.60
C HIS A 59 4.46 18.01 19.69
N GLY A 60 4.24 16.84 19.06
CA GLY A 60 5.09 15.65 19.25
C GLY A 60 5.77 15.10 17.99
N ILE A 61 5.44 15.60 16.80
CA ILE A 61 6.14 15.26 15.57
C ILE A 61 6.97 16.48 15.15
N ASN A 62 8.16 16.62 15.73
CA ASN A 62 9.23 17.35 15.07
C ASN A 62 9.64 16.52 13.84
N LEU A 63 8.98 16.76 12.70
CA LEU A 63 9.63 16.65 11.40
C LEU A 63 10.55 17.87 11.24
N ASP A 64 11.45 18.08 12.21
CA ASP A 64 12.53 19.05 12.11
C ASP A 64 13.59 18.46 11.19
N LEU A 65 13.35 18.60 9.89
CA LEU A 65 14.42 18.89 8.94
C LEU A 65 14.14 20.32 8.47
N ASP A 66 14.62 21.27 9.27
CA ASP A 66 14.71 22.72 9.00
C ASP A 66 13.41 23.48 8.66
N SER A 67 12.77 24.09 9.66
CA SER A 67 12.15 25.42 9.46
C SER A 67 11.81 26.16 10.76
N ASP A 68 12.74 27.03 11.17
CA ASP A 68 12.57 28.11 12.16
C ASP A 68 11.65 29.24 11.67
N LYS A 69 10.55 28.93 10.97
CA LYS A 69 9.56 29.93 10.55
C LYS A 69 8.18 29.29 10.48
N GLY A 70 7.24 29.85 11.23
CA GLY A 70 5.81 29.52 11.17
C GLY A 70 5.20 29.90 9.82
N GLU A 71 5.52 29.13 8.80
CA GLU A 71 4.84 29.12 7.51
C GLU A 71 3.74 28.06 7.56
N GLU A 72 2.57 28.39 7.03
CA GLU A 72 1.43 27.49 6.90
C GLU A 72 1.87 26.22 6.16
N VAL A 73 1.97 25.10 6.89
CA VAL A 73 2.28 23.78 6.32
C VAL A 73 1.18 23.44 5.33
N SER A 74 1.49 23.40 4.04
CA SER A 74 0.56 22.92 3.02
C SER A 74 0.15 21.48 3.34
N GLU A 75 -1.14 21.17 3.19
CA GLU A 75 -1.70 19.83 3.45
C GLU A 75 -1.12 18.73 2.53
N GLU A 76 -0.27 19.11 1.57
CA GLU A 76 0.18 18.30 0.42
C GLU A 76 1.57 17.65 0.61
N GLU A 77 2.36 18.05 1.61
CA GLU A 77 3.76 17.61 1.77
C GLU A 77 3.99 16.73 3.01
N ASP A 78 3.02 15.88 3.35
CA ASP A 78 3.20 14.90 4.42
C ASP A 78 3.92 13.63 3.96
N THR A 79 4.92 13.21 4.72
CA THR A 79 5.60 11.92 4.50
C THR A 79 5.01 10.84 5.41
N TYR A 80 4.52 9.75 4.80
CA TYR A 80 3.95 8.61 5.50
C TYR A 80 4.77 7.33 5.30
N TRP A 81 4.83 6.47 6.33
CA TRP A 81 5.36 5.13 6.17
C TRP A 81 4.32 4.20 5.51
N LEU A 82 4.56 3.83 4.25
CA LEU A 82 3.60 3.06 3.44
C LEU A 82 3.45 1.58 3.83
N ALA A 83 4.37 1.02 4.63
CA ALA A 83 4.37 -0.39 5.04
C ALA A 83 3.98 -1.35 3.89
N SER A 84 2.91 -2.14 4.04
CA SER A 84 2.47 -3.13 3.05
C SER A 84 2.01 -2.54 1.71
N SER A 85 1.67 -1.25 1.63
CA SER A 85 1.29 -0.60 0.36
C SER A 85 2.44 -0.57 -0.65
N THR A 86 3.69 -0.75 -0.20
CA THR A 86 4.86 -0.94 -1.06
C THR A 86 4.73 -2.15 -2.01
N LYS A 87 3.96 -3.18 -1.64
CA LYS A 87 3.69 -4.35 -2.50
C LYS A 87 3.06 -3.98 -3.84
N LEU A 88 2.24 -2.91 -3.88
CA LEU A 88 1.65 -2.43 -5.13
C LEU A 88 2.74 -1.93 -6.09
N ILE A 89 3.69 -1.14 -5.58
CA ILE A 89 4.81 -0.61 -6.38
C ILE A 89 5.67 -1.77 -6.89
N THR A 90 6.00 -2.73 -6.02
CA THR A 90 6.74 -3.95 -6.41
C THR A 90 5.99 -4.75 -7.47
N ALA A 91 4.68 -4.96 -7.32
CA ALA A 91 3.88 -5.67 -8.30
C ALA A 91 3.86 -4.98 -9.67
N ILE A 92 3.73 -3.65 -9.70
CA ILE A 92 3.83 -2.86 -10.94
C ILE A 92 5.20 -3.05 -11.60
N ALA A 93 6.29 -2.97 -10.84
CA ALA A 93 7.64 -3.18 -11.36
C ALA A 93 7.83 -4.58 -11.95
N CYS A 94 7.33 -5.62 -11.27
CA CYS A 94 7.32 -6.99 -11.80
C CYS A 94 6.53 -7.09 -13.10
N MET A 95 5.33 -6.49 -13.17
CA MET A 95 4.50 -6.52 -14.38
C MET A 95 5.13 -5.77 -15.55
N GLN A 96 5.81 -4.64 -15.30
CA GLN A 96 6.58 -3.94 -16.33
C GLN A 96 7.69 -4.81 -16.94
N LEU A 97 8.36 -5.63 -16.12
CA LEU A 97 9.37 -6.57 -16.60
C LEU A 97 8.74 -7.77 -17.35
N VAL A 98 7.55 -8.20 -16.95
CA VAL A 98 6.77 -9.21 -17.69
C VAL A 98 6.37 -8.68 -19.07
N GLU A 99 5.87 -7.46 -19.16
CA GLU A 99 5.51 -6.80 -20.43
C GLU A 99 6.72 -6.65 -21.37
N GLN A 100 7.91 -6.44 -20.79
CA GLN A 100 9.18 -6.40 -21.53
C GLN A 100 9.71 -7.79 -21.94
N GLY A 101 9.03 -8.88 -21.55
CA GLY A 101 9.48 -10.26 -21.78
C GLY A 101 10.70 -10.67 -20.96
N LYS A 102 11.06 -9.91 -19.92
CA LYS A 102 12.21 -10.19 -19.04
C LYS A 102 11.84 -11.15 -17.91
N LEU A 103 10.60 -11.13 -17.45
CA LEU A 103 10.08 -12.05 -16.44
C LEU A 103 8.93 -12.90 -17.00
N GLY A 104 8.88 -14.17 -16.59
CA GLY A 104 7.76 -15.08 -16.87
C GLY A 104 6.91 -15.30 -15.62
N LEU A 105 5.60 -15.05 -15.69
CA LEU A 105 4.70 -15.24 -14.55
C LEU A 105 4.66 -16.69 -14.04
N ASP A 106 4.80 -17.65 -14.94
CA ASP A 106 4.69 -19.09 -14.66
C ASP A 106 6.03 -19.84 -14.82
N ASP A 107 7.13 -19.11 -14.96
CA ASP A 107 8.48 -19.67 -15.09
C ASP A 107 9.11 -19.90 -13.71
N ALA A 108 8.97 -21.11 -13.18
CA ALA A 108 9.56 -21.49 -11.89
C ALA A 108 11.10 -21.60 -11.93
N ASP A 109 11.67 -21.96 -13.09
CA ASP A 109 13.13 -22.05 -13.25
C ASP A 109 13.75 -20.67 -13.11
N GLN A 110 13.15 -19.66 -13.73
CA GLN A 110 13.59 -18.28 -13.60
C GLN A 110 13.52 -17.79 -12.14
N VAL A 111 12.43 -18.09 -11.42
CA VAL A 111 12.30 -17.70 -10.00
C VAL A 111 13.39 -18.34 -9.15
N GLU A 112 13.64 -19.64 -9.30
CA GLU A 112 14.66 -20.35 -8.52
C GLU A 112 16.09 -19.94 -8.90
N ASN A 113 16.32 -19.50 -10.14
CA ASN A 113 17.61 -18.94 -10.55
C ASN A 113 17.85 -17.55 -9.93
N LEU A 114 16.80 -16.74 -9.78
CA LEU A 114 16.86 -15.41 -9.18
C LEU A 114 16.92 -15.48 -7.64
N CYS A 115 16.19 -16.42 -7.05
CA CYS A 115 16.06 -16.64 -5.61
C CYS A 115 16.32 -18.13 -5.29
N PRO A 116 17.59 -18.58 -5.27
CA PRO A 116 17.95 -19.98 -5.01
C PRO A 116 17.42 -20.51 -3.67
N GLU A 117 17.22 -19.65 -2.69
CA GLU A 117 16.59 -20.01 -1.41
C GLU A 117 15.17 -20.56 -1.58
N LEU A 118 14.42 -20.13 -2.60
CA LEU A 118 13.09 -20.66 -2.89
C LEU A 118 13.14 -22.06 -3.50
N ARG A 119 14.27 -22.45 -4.13
CA ARG A 119 14.48 -23.83 -4.59
C ARG A 119 14.70 -24.78 -3.44
N ASP A 120 15.38 -24.31 -2.39
CA ASP A 120 15.80 -25.16 -1.29
C ASP A 120 14.85 -25.03 -0.07
N VAL A 121 13.84 -24.15 -0.14
CA VAL A 121 12.82 -24.00 0.93
C VAL A 121 12.01 -25.27 1.12
N GLU A 122 11.87 -25.65 2.38
CA GLU A 122 11.06 -26.76 2.88
C GLU A 122 9.79 -26.24 3.55
N VAL A 123 8.76 -27.09 3.61
CA VAL A 123 7.48 -26.81 4.26
C VAL A 123 7.54 -27.29 5.71
N LEU A 124 7.26 -26.40 6.65
CA LEU A 124 7.13 -26.74 8.06
C LEU A 124 5.73 -27.32 8.32
N GLN A 125 5.66 -28.58 8.74
CA GLN A 125 4.41 -29.20 9.17
C GLN A 125 4.07 -28.88 10.63
N GLU A 126 2.81 -29.12 11.01
CA GLU A 126 2.31 -28.88 12.38
C GLU A 126 3.08 -29.66 13.45
N ASN A 127 3.62 -30.83 13.10
CA ASN A 127 4.46 -31.63 14.00
C ASN A 127 5.90 -31.09 14.16
N GLY A 128 6.22 -29.95 13.52
CA GLY A 128 7.53 -29.32 13.56
C GLY A 128 8.57 -29.95 12.62
N ILE A 129 8.17 -30.89 11.76
CA ILE A 129 9.05 -31.54 10.79
C ILE A 129 9.05 -30.75 9.48
N LEU A 130 10.24 -30.51 8.95
CA LEU A 130 10.43 -29.94 7.61
C LEU A 130 10.30 -31.04 6.55
N VAL A 131 9.57 -30.76 5.49
CA VAL A 131 9.43 -31.65 4.34
C VAL A 131 9.64 -30.90 3.03
N GLU A 132 10.05 -31.62 2.00
CA GLU A 132 10.18 -31.06 0.65
C GLU A 132 8.83 -30.52 0.15
N LYS A 133 8.86 -29.37 -0.53
CA LYS A 133 7.69 -28.84 -1.24
C LYS A 133 7.35 -29.71 -2.46
N GLN A 134 6.08 -30.05 -2.64
CA GLN A 134 5.52 -30.80 -3.77
C GLN A 134 5.36 -29.93 -5.03
N ARG A 135 5.30 -28.60 -4.87
CA ARG A 135 5.15 -27.66 -6.00
C ARG A 135 6.16 -26.52 -5.90
N ARG A 136 6.79 -26.22 -7.04
CA ARG A 136 7.70 -25.09 -7.22
C ARG A 136 6.93 -23.77 -7.22
N ILE A 137 7.57 -22.73 -6.69
CA ILE A 137 6.98 -21.40 -6.52
C ILE A 137 7.20 -20.57 -7.80
N THR A 138 6.13 -20.02 -8.38
CA THR A 138 6.22 -19.13 -9.55
C THR A 138 6.04 -17.66 -9.16
N LEU A 139 6.43 -16.74 -10.05
CA LEU A 139 6.23 -15.30 -9.84
C LEU A 139 4.75 -14.96 -9.65
N ARG A 140 3.85 -15.60 -10.39
CA ARG A 140 2.39 -15.46 -10.20
C ARG A 140 1.98 -15.83 -8.78
N MET A 141 2.51 -16.92 -8.23
CA MET A 141 2.17 -17.35 -6.87
C MET A 141 2.64 -16.34 -5.82
N LEU A 142 3.83 -15.75 -6.01
CA LEU A 142 4.34 -14.67 -5.16
C LEU A 142 3.45 -13.42 -5.22
N LEU A 143 3.10 -12.96 -6.43
CA LEU A 143 2.27 -11.76 -6.64
C LEU A 143 0.82 -11.92 -6.16
N THR A 144 0.34 -13.16 -6.05
CA THR A 144 -1.03 -13.49 -5.62
C THR A 144 -1.12 -14.05 -4.20
N HIS A 145 -0.01 -14.12 -3.46
CA HIS A 145 0.05 -14.73 -2.13
C HIS A 145 -0.46 -16.19 -2.07
N THR A 146 -0.17 -16.98 -3.11
CA THR A 146 -0.56 -18.41 -3.17
C THR A 146 0.61 -19.38 -3.08
N GLY A 147 1.84 -18.88 -2.93
CA GLY A 147 3.06 -19.70 -2.78
C GLY A 147 3.20 -20.40 -1.43
N GLU A 148 2.45 -19.95 -0.41
CA GLU A 148 2.57 -20.37 0.99
C GLU A 148 1.37 -21.20 1.48
N SER A 149 0.55 -21.79 0.59
CA SER A 149 -0.74 -22.37 1.02
C SER A 149 -0.58 -23.49 2.07
N HIS A 150 -1.02 -23.19 3.31
CA HIS A 150 -0.86 -23.94 4.57
C HIS A 150 -1.69 -25.25 4.68
N SER A 151 -2.12 -25.86 3.58
CA SER A 151 -3.06 -26.99 3.64
C SER A 151 -2.72 -28.11 2.66
N HIS A 152 -1.97 -29.10 3.13
CA HIS A 152 -1.87 -30.49 2.64
C HIS A 152 -1.70 -30.76 1.13
N SER A 153 -1.47 -29.74 0.29
CA SER A 153 -1.48 -29.85 -1.18
C SER A 153 -0.25 -29.21 -1.84
N ILE A 154 0.73 -28.84 -1.02
CA ILE A 154 2.12 -28.62 -1.42
C ILE A 154 2.93 -29.59 -0.58
#